data_AF-A0A7X6Q5J6-F1
#
_entry.id   AF-A0A7X6Q5J6-F1
#
_cell.length_a   1.000
_cell.length_b   1.000
_cell.length_c   1.000
_cell.angle_alpha   90.00
_cell.angle_beta   90.00
_cell.angle_gamma   90.00
#
_symmetry.space_group_name_H-M   'P 1'
#
loop_
_entity.id
_entity.type
_entity.pdbx_description
1 polymer ?
#
loop_
_entity_poly.entity_id
_entity_poly.type
_entity_poly.pdbx_seq_one_letter_code
_entity_poly.pdbx_strand_id
1 'polypeptide(L)'
;FGWTNYLSQVSEEWKDKVGEGKAVSWPVGQGGKGNEGVAGYVRQLANSIGYVEYAYAKQNNLSWAQLQNRDGNFVQPEQNSFAAAAANADWASAPGMGVVLNHEPGAESWPITQASFILVHKVAEKPEQTKATMDFFNWAWENGAELASELDYVPLPKEVSETIREAWASEVKAADGSAVWTK
;
A
#
# COMPACT_ATOMS: atom_id res chain seq x y z
N PHE A 1 -1.27 -0.80 9.21
CA PHE A 1 -0.53 -0.22 10.35
C PHE A 1 0.85 0.25 9.88
N GLY A 2 0.95 0.79 8.66
CA GLY A 2 2.25 1.03 8.03
C GLY A 2 3.14 1.99 8.80
N TRP A 3 2.62 3.07 9.37
CA TRP A 3 3.46 4.02 10.11
C TRP A 3 4.16 3.40 11.33
N THR A 4 3.42 2.69 12.20
CA THR A 4 3.99 2.10 13.41
C THR A 4 4.88 0.89 13.12
N ASN A 5 4.60 0.16 12.03
CA ASN A 5 5.50 -0.87 11.53
C ASN A 5 6.81 -0.26 11.01
N TYR A 6 6.76 0.79 10.19
CA TYR A 6 7.97 1.48 9.72
C TYR A 6 8.83 1.95 10.90
N LEU A 7 8.23 2.63 11.89
CA LEU A 7 8.95 3.07 13.08
C LEU A 7 9.61 1.92 13.84
N SER A 8 8.94 0.77 13.94
CA SER A 8 9.50 -0.43 14.57
C SER A 8 10.66 -1.05 13.78
N GLN A 9 10.76 -0.80 12.47
CA GLN A 9 11.89 -1.26 11.66
C GLN A 9 13.11 -0.34 11.78
N VAL A 10 12.91 0.96 11.94
CA VAL A 10 14.01 1.96 11.92
C VAL A 10 14.42 2.48 13.30
N SER A 11 13.68 2.14 14.36
CA SER A 11 13.98 2.55 15.73
C SER A 11 13.80 1.39 16.72
N GLU A 12 14.90 0.91 17.27
CA GLU A 12 14.90 -0.14 18.31
C GLU A 12 14.12 0.30 19.55
N GLU A 13 14.31 1.55 20.00
CA GLU A 13 13.57 2.08 21.14
C GLU A 13 12.05 2.09 20.91
N TRP A 14 11.60 2.49 19.71
CA TRP A 14 10.18 2.46 19.37
C TRP A 14 9.66 1.01 19.39
N LYS A 15 10.39 0.09 18.74
CA LYS A 15 10.03 -1.32 18.68
C LYS A 15 9.84 -1.93 20.07
N ASP A 16 10.75 -1.63 20.99
CA ASP A 16 10.73 -2.21 22.33
C ASP A 16 9.66 -1.59 23.24
N LYS A 17 9.43 -0.28 23.14
CA LYS A 17 8.52 0.44 24.05
C LYS A 17 7.08 0.56 23.55
N VAL A 18 6.88 0.69 22.24
CA VAL A 18 5.58 0.98 21.63
C VAL A 18 5.15 -0.15 20.69
N GLY A 19 6.08 -0.63 19.87
CA GLY A 19 5.83 -1.65 18.86
C GLY A 19 4.94 -1.17 17.72
N GLU A 20 4.27 -2.13 17.08
CA GLU A 20 3.45 -1.90 15.89
C GLU A 20 2.00 -2.37 16.07
N GLY A 21 1.08 -1.73 15.35
CA GLY A 21 -0.33 -2.05 15.45
C GLY A 21 -1.22 -0.97 14.85
N LYS A 22 -2.51 -1.31 14.67
CA LYS A 22 -3.55 -0.35 14.23
C LYS A 22 -3.88 0.67 15.32
N ALA A 23 -3.68 0.29 16.58
CA ALA A 23 -3.75 1.15 17.75
C ALA A 23 -2.57 0.76 18.65
N VAL A 24 -1.88 1.77 19.19
CA VAL A 24 -0.74 1.61 20.09
C VAL A 24 -0.86 2.63 21.22
N SER A 25 -0.15 2.41 22.31
CA SER A 25 -0.06 3.36 23.42
C SER A 25 0.92 4.47 23.05
N TRP A 26 0.43 5.48 22.32
CA TRP A 26 1.25 6.61 21.87
C TRP A 26 1.93 7.32 23.05
N PRO A 27 3.26 7.52 23.03
CA PRO A 27 3.95 8.26 24.09
C PRO A 27 3.46 9.70 24.24
N VAL A 28 3.16 10.33 23.09
CA VAL A 28 2.67 11.72 22.97
C VAL A 28 1.82 11.86 21.70
N GLY A 29 1.13 13.00 21.57
CA GLY A 29 0.43 13.40 20.35
C GLY A 29 -1.06 13.64 20.55
N GLN A 30 -1.67 14.30 19.58
CA GLN A 30 -3.12 14.52 19.53
C GLN A 30 -3.76 13.56 18.52
N GLY A 31 -4.83 12.89 18.91
CA GLY A 31 -5.54 11.94 18.04
C GLY A 31 -6.43 12.63 17.01
N GLY A 32 -6.07 12.55 15.73
CA GLY A 32 -6.95 12.90 14.61
C GLY A 32 -7.78 11.70 14.15
N LYS A 33 -9.08 11.89 13.92
CA LYS A 33 -9.95 10.83 13.37
C LYS A 33 -9.75 10.73 11.86
N GLY A 34 -9.16 9.62 11.39
CA GLY A 34 -8.90 9.40 9.96
C GLY A 34 -7.81 10.31 9.39
N ASN A 35 -7.53 10.17 8.09
CA ASN A 35 -6.55 11.02 7.40
C ASN A 35 -7.00 12.50 7.41
N GLU A 36 -8.31 12.73 7.26
CA GLU A 36 -8.95 14.05 7.26
C GLU A 36 -8.72 14.77 8.59
N GLY A 37 -8.90 14.07 9.72
CA GLY A 37 -8.70 14.65 11.04
C GLY A 37 -7.24 15.02 11.30
N VAL A 38 -6.30 14.14 10.91
CA VAL A 38 -4.86 14.43 11.05
C VAL A 38 -4.45 15.58 10.13
N ALA A 39 -4.84 15.56 8.85
CA ALA A 39 -4.56 16.64 7.90
C ALA A 39 -5.15 17.99 8.37
N GLY A 40 -6.36 17.98 8.92
CA GLY A 40 -7.00 19.15 9.50
C GLY A 40 -6.21 19.75 10.66
N TYR A 41 -5.71 18.91 11.58
CA TYR A 41 -4.84 19.38 12.66
C TYR A 41 -3.52 19.93 12.14
N VAL A 42 -2.85 19.23 11.21
CA VAL A 42 -1.58 19.70 10.63
C VAL A 42 -1.74 21.07 9.97
N ARG A 43 -2.87 21.29 9.28
CA ARG A 43 -3.18 22.57 8.64
C ARG A 43 -3.39 23.72 9.65
N GLN A 44 -4.03 23.44 10.79
CA GLN A 44 -4.46 24.46 11.74
C GLN A 44 -3.41 24.77 12.81
N LEU A 45 -2.59 23.79 13.19
CA LEU A 45 -1.64 23.89 14.28
C LEU A 45 -0.25 24.19 13.73
N ALA A 46 0.26 25.39 14.01
CA ALA A 46 1.60 25.80 13.60
C ALA A 46 2.68 24.85 14.18
N ASN A 47 3.70 24.56 13.38
CA ASN A 47 4.84 23.70 13.75
C ASN A 47 4.44 22.27 14.16
N SER A 48 3.34 21.76 13.62
CA SER A 48 2.87 20.39 13.87
C SER A 48 3.45 19.40 12.85
N ILE A 49 3.40 18.12 13.20
CA ILE A 49 3.75 16.99 12.32
C ILE A 49 2.67 15.91 12.47
N GLY A 50 2.29 15.29 11.35
CA GLY A 50 1.35 14.17 11.31
C GLY A 50 1.68 13.23 10.16
N TYR A 51 1.20 11.99 10.25
CA TYR A 51 1.32 11.01 9.18
C TYR A 51 -0.05 10.85 8.51
N VAL A 52 -0.08 11.00 7.19
CA VAL A 52 -1.28 10.83 6.36
C VAL A 52 -0.91 10.12 5.06
N GLU A 53 -1.89 9.53 4.41
CA GLU A 53 -1.74 9.10 3.01
C GLU A 53 -1.46 10.33 2.12
N TYR A 54 -0.63 10.15 1.08
CA TYR A 54 -0.05 11.26 0.32
C TYR A 54 -1.09 12.13 -0.39
N ALA A 55 -2.16 11.55 -0.94
CA ALA A 55 -3.22 12.32 -1.59
C ALA A 55 -3.86 13.32 -0.61
N TYR A 56 -3.98 12.98 0.67
CA TYR A 56 -4.49 13.91 1.69
C TYR A 56 -3.55 15.09 1.93
N ALA A 57 -2.23 14.87 1.93
CA ALA A 57 -1.28 15.97 2.03
C ALA A 57 -1.34 16.88 0.80
N LYS A 58 -1.36 16.28 -0.40
CA LYS A 58 -1.39 17.00 -1.68
C LYS A 58 -2.68 17.81 -1.87
N GLN A 59 -3.85 17.18 -1.73
CA GLN A 59 -5.15 17.84 -1.90
C GLN A 59 -5.41 18.93 -0.86
N ASN A 60 -4.84 18.81 0.34
CA ASN A 60 -4.94 19.84 1.38
C ASN A 60 -3.82 20.89 1.32
N ASN A 61 -2.94 20.86 0.31
CA ASN A 61 -1.80 21.76 0.16
C ASN A 61 -0.92 21.83 1.42
N LEU A 62 -0.69 20.68 2.06
CA LEU A 62 0.19 20.60 3.23
C LEU A 62 1.65 20.52 2.76
N SER A 63 2.58 21.02 3.57
CA SER A 63 4.00 20.68 3.36
C SER A 63 4.26 19.24 3.80
N TRP A 64 5.17 18.56 3.10
CA TRP A 64 5.64 17.21 3.44
C TRP A 64 7.17 17.16 3.44
N ALA A 65 7.72 16.10 4.04
CA ALA A 65 9.15 15.85 4.10
C ALA A 65 9.56 14.78 3.09
N GLN A 66 10.80 14.87 2.60
CA GLN A 66 11.50 13.70 2.06
C GLN A 66 11.93 12.79 3.21
N LEU A 67 12.07 11.50 2.93
CA LEU A 67 12.58 10.52 3.88
C LEU A 67 13.80 9.80 3.32
N GLN A 68 14.72 9.45 4.20
CA GLN A 68 15.81 8.55 3.86
C GLN A 68 15.25 7.13 3.73
N ASN A 69 15.51 6.47 2.61
CA ASN A 69 15.13 5.09 2.40
C ASN A 69 16.18 4.12 2.96
N ARG A 70 15.90 2.81 2.82
CA ARG A 70 16.75 1.73 3.33
C ARG A 70 18.18 1.78 2.78
N ASP A 71 18.33 2.23 1.54
CA ASP A 71 19.63 2.30 0.86
C ASP A 71 20.37 3.62 1.13
N GLY A 72 19.79 4.50 1.98
CA GLY A 72 20.42 5.74 2.43
C GLY A 72 20.11 6.97 1.57
N ASN A 73 19.26 6.85 0.55
CA ASN A 73 18.90 7.95 -0.34
C ASN A 73 17.69 8.72 0.18
N PHE A 74 17.67 10.04 0.03
CA PHE A 74 16.51 10.86 0.34
C PHE A 74 15.59 10.95 -0.87
N VAL A 75 14.37 10.43 -0.73
CA VAL A 75 13.36 10.34 -1.78
C VAL A 75 12.13 11.15 -1.41
N GLN A 76 11.39 11.64 -2.41
CA GLN A 76 10.11 12.34 -2.23
C GLN A 76 8.95 11.34 -2.22
N PRO A 77 7.82 11.63 -1.55
CA PRO A 77 6.63 10.80 -1.61
C PRO A 77 5.93 11.03 -2.95
N GLU A 78 6.30 10.28 -3.97
CA GLU A 78 5.73 10.40 -5.32
C GLU A 78 5.53 9.06 -6.02
N GLN A 79 4.76 9.07 -7.10
CA GLN A 79 4.32 7.89 -7.83
C GLN A 79 5.47 6.91 -8.14
N ASN A 80 6.59 7.41 -8.66
CA ASN A 80 7.74 6.57 -9.00
C ASN A 80 8.36 5.91 -7.77
N SER A 81 8.47 6.65 -6.66
CA SER A 81 9.07 6.13 -5.42
C SER A 81 8.22 5.05 -4.74
N PHE A 82 6.89 5.21 -4.79
CA PHE A 82 5.95 4.20 -4.29
C PHE A 82 5.95 2.95 -5.19
N ALA A 83 5.99 3.14 -6.51
CA ALA A 83 6.10 2.04 -7.47
C ALA A 83 7.43 1.28 -7.31
N ALA A 84 8.53 1.98 -7.05
CA ALA A 84 9.84 1.37 -6.78
C ALA A 84 9.80 0.48 -5.53
N ALA A 85 9.18 0.94 -4.43
CA ALA A 85 9.00 0.10 -3.24
C ALA A 85 8.17 -1.15 -3.55
N ALA A 86 7.06 -1.01 -4.29
CA ALA A 86 6.23 -2.14 -4.69
C ALA A 86 6.95 -3.14 -5.63
N ALA A 87 7.81 -2.66 -6.53
CA ALA A 87 8.55 -3.50 -7.46
C ALA A 87 9.67 -4.30 -6.77
N ASN A 88 10.25 -3.78 -5.69
CA ASN A 88 11.31 -4.43 -4.93
C ASN A 88 10.81 -5.38 -3.83
N ALA A 89 9.50 -5.41 -3.58
CA ALA A 89 8.91 -6.27 -2.58
C ALA A 89 8.86 -7.73 -2.99
N ASP A 90 9.12 -8.63 -2.04
CA ASP A 90 8.95 -10.07 -2.22
C ASP A 90 7.48 -10.48 -2.02
N TRP A 91 6.68 -10.34 -3.09
CA TRP A 91 5.24 -10.65 -3.11
C TRP A 91 4.90 -12.10 -2.79
N ALA A 92 5.86 -13.02 -2.88
CA ALA A 92 5.68 -14.44 -2.55
C ALA A 92 6.00 -14.76 -1.09
N SER A 93 6.61 -13.83 -0.34
CA SER A 93 7.03 -14.03 1.06
C SER A 93 5.89 -14.29 2.04
N ALA A 94 4.65 -13.91 1.68
CA ALA A 94 3.47 -14.03 2.53
C ALA A 94 2.28 -14.66 1.79
N PRO A 95 1.48 -15.53 2.46
CA PRO A 95 0.27 -16.09 1.87
C PRO A 95 -0.69 -14.99 1.37
N GLY A 96 -1.22 -15.17 0.15
CA GLY A 96 -2.16 -14.22 -0.44
C GLY A 96 -1.56 -12.85 -0.74
N MET A 97 -0.24 -12.76 -0.92
CA MET A 97 0.49 -11.52 -1.22
C MET A 97 0.35 -10.45 -0.12
N GLY A 98 0.07 -10.85 1.12
CA GLY A 98 -0.10 -9.96 2.27
C GLY A 98 1.20 -9.33 2.77
N VAL A 99 1.99 -8.75 1.87
CA VAL A 99 3.32 -8.21 2.12
C VAL A 99 3.22 -6.79 2.67
N VAL A 100 4.14 -6.46 3.58
CA VAL A 100 4.30 -5.12 4.13
C VAL A 100 5.40 -4.42 3.34
N LEU A 101 5.03 -3.41 2.54
CA LEU A 101 5.94 -2.69 1.62
C LEU A 101 6.74 -1.57 2.30
N ASN A 102 6.91 -1.65 3.62
CA ASN A 102 7.70 -0.67 4.36
C ASN A 102 9.17 -1.05 4.30
N HIS A 103 10.03 -0.04 4.12
CA HIS A 103 11.48 -0.19 4.15
C HIS A 103 12.01 -1.22 3.14
N GLU A 104 11.35 -1.30 1.98
CA GLU A 104 11.81 -2.09 0.84
C GLU A 104 13.14 -1.53 0.31
N PRO A 105 14.04 -2.39 -0.22
CA PRO A 105 15.31 -1.95 -0.80
C PRO A 105 15.09 -1.19 -2.11
N GLY A 106 16.15 -0.57 -2.63
CA GLY A 106 16.15 0.14 -3.90
C GLY A 106 16.37 1.65 -3.73
N ALA A 107 17.20 2.23 -4.60
CA ALA A 107 17.63 3.63 -4.51
C ALA A 107 16.48 4.64 -4.54
N GLU A 108 15.39 4.31 -5.25
CA GLU A 108 14.21 5.16 -5.42
C GLU A 108 13.04 4.78 -4.49
N SER A 109 13.16 3.70 -3.70
CA SER A 109 12.03 3.17 -2.93
C SER A 109 11.61 4.10 -1.80
N TRP A 110 10.33 4.49 -1.79
CA TRP A 110 9.76 5.23 -0.66
C TRP A 110 9.64 4.32 0.57
N PRO A 111 10.15 4.74 1.75
CA PRO A 111 10.27 3.84 2.90
C PRO A 111 8.95 3.48 3.59
N ILE A 112 7.84 4.16 3.28
CA ILE A 112 6.55 3.95 3.97
C ILE A 112 5.45 3.75 2.95
N THR A 113 5.42 2.57 2.34
CA THR A 113 4.47 2.21 1.29
C THR A 113 3.49 1.15 1.80
N GLN A 114 2.22 1.25 1.41
CA GLN A 114 1.20 0.27 1.75
C GLN A 114 0.39 -0.07 0.49
N ALA A 115 0.20 -1.37 0.27
CA ALA A 115 -0.77 -1.84 -0.72
C ALA A 115 -2.19 -1.88 -0.11
N SER A 116 -3.18 -1.65 -0.97
CA SER A 116 -4.57 -1.99 -0.68
C SER A 116 -4.91 -3.31 -1.36
N PHE A 117 -5.71 -4.14 -0.69
CA PHE A 117 -5.98 -5.50 -1.12
C PHE A 117 -7.46 -5.71 -1.42
N ILE A 118 -7.72 -6.50 -2.46
CA ILE A 118 -9.03 -7.06 -2.77
C ILE A 118 -9.03 -8.51 -2.33
N LEU A 119 -10.06 -8.91 -1.58
CA LEU A 119 -10.22 -10.29 -1.12
C LEU A 119 -11.20 -11.03 -2.03
N VAL A 120 -10.79 -12.20 -2.51
CA VAL A 120 -11.61 -13.11 -3.29
C VAL A 120 -11.60 -14.49 -2.63
N HIS A 121 -12.71 -15.23 -2.73
CA HIS A 121 -12.76 -16.60 -2.26
C HIS A 121 -11.94 -17.49 -3.20
N LYS A 122 -11.04 -18.31 -2.64
CA LYS A 122 -10.27 -19.30 -3.42
C LYS A 122 -11.17 -20.35 -4.09
N VAL A 123 -12.27 -20.72 -3.42
CA VAL A 123 -13.33 -21.55 -4.00
C VAL A 123 -14.52 -20.66 -4.31
N ALA A 124 -14.73 -20.39 -5.60
CA ALA A 124 -15.82 -19.56 -6.08
C ALA A 124 -17.14 -20.35 -6.10
N GLU A 125 -18.03 -20.03 -5.16
CA GLU A 125 -19.42 -20.55 -5.18
C GLU A 125 -20.20 -20.04 -6.40
N LYS A 126 -19.84 -18.84 -6.89
CA LYS A 126 -20.41 -18.21 -8.08
C LYS A 126 -19.26 -17.87 -9.05
N PRO A 127 -18.80 -18.84 -9.87
CA PRO A 127 -17.65 -18.66 -10.75
C PRO A 127 -17.79 -17.48 -11.70
N GLU A 128 -18.96 -17.27 -12.30
CA GLU A 128 -19.21 -16.16 -13.23
C GLU A 128 -19.04 -14.79 -12.55
N GLN A 129 -19.54 -14.62 -11.32
CA GLN A 129 -19.42 -13.36 -10.59
C GLN A 129 -17.97 -13.10 -10.18
N THR A 130 -17.28 -14.13 -9.72
CA THR A 130 -15.87 -14.05 -9.33
C THR A 130 -15.01 -13.71 -10.54
N LYS A 131 -15.27 -14.34 -11.70
CA LYS A 131 -14.60 -14.01 -12.96
C LYS A 131 -14.85 -12.56 -13.37
N ALA A 132 -16.11 -12.10 -13.34
CA ALA A 132 -16.44 -10.71 -13.68
C ALA A 132 -15.72 -9.69 -12.78
N THR A 133 -15.57 -9.99 -11.47
CA THR A 133 -14.76 -9.17 -10.57
C THR A 133 -13.28 -9.15 -10.98
N MET A 134 -12.68 -10.30 -11.28
CA MET A 134 -11.29 -10.37 -11.73
C MET A 134 -11.08 -9.67 -13.08
N ASP A 135 -12.01 -9.82 -14.03
CA ASP A 135 -11.98 -9.14 -15.33
C ASP A 135 -12.06 -7.61 -15.17
N PHE A 136 -12.88 -7.11 -14.23
CA PHE A 136 -12.94 -5.68 -13.91
C PHE A 136 -11.59 -5.14 -13.41
N PHE A 137 -10.94 -5.83 -12.47
CA PHE A 137 -9.62 -5.41 -11.99
C PHE A 137 -8.52 -5.57 -13.05
N ASN A 138 -8.59 -6.62 -13.88
CA ASN A 138 -7.69 -6.76 -15.02
C ASN A 138 -7.82 -5.57 -15.98
N TRP A 139 -9.05 -5.19 -16.32
CA TRP A 139 -9.30 -4.01 -17.14
C TRP A 139 -8.77 -2.74 -16.49
N ALA A 140 -8.96 -2.58 -15.17
CA ALA A 140 -8.46 -1.43 -14.43
C ALA A 140 -6.92 -1.34 -14.47
N TRP A 141 -6.20 -2.47 -14.43
CA TRP A 141 -4.74 -2.47 -14.59
C TRP A 141 -4.28 -2.20 -16.01
N GLU A 142 -5.04 -2.65 -17.02
CA GLU A 142 -4.69 -2.44 -18.43
C GLU A 142 -5.02 -1.03 -18.94
N ASN A 143 -6.09 -0.41 -18.41
CA ASN A 143 -6.67 0.81 -18.96
C ASN A 143 -6.83 1.94 -17.94
N GLY A 144 -6.71 1.67 -16.64
CA GLY A 144 -7.02 2.61 -15.56
C GLY A 144 -5.80 3.35 -14.99
N ALA A 145 -4.61 3.19 -15.56
CA ALA A 145 -3.40 3.83 -15.04
C ALA A 145 -3.49 5.37 -15.01
N GLU A 146 -4.05 5.98 -16.06
CA GLU A 146 -4.27 7.43 -16.12
C GLU A 146 -5.30 7.87 -15.08
N LEU A 147 -6.44 7.17 -14.97
CA LEU A 147 -7.48 7.43 -13.96
C LEU A 147 -6.95 7.35 -12.53
N ALA A 148 -6.10 6.36 -12.24
CA ALA A 148 -5.45 6.24 -10.93
C ALA A 148 -4.52 7.43 -10.67
N SER A 149 -3.72 7.81 -11.66
CA SER A 149 -2.77 8.92 -11.54
C SER A 149 -3.48 10.28 -11.39
N GLU A 150 -4.62 10.49 -12.05
CA GLU A 150 -5.47 11.69 -11.88
C GLU A 150 -6.01 11.83 -10.45
N LEU A 151 -6.18 10.70 -9.74
CA LEU A 151 -6.60 10.65 -8.34
C LEU A 151 -5.41 10.57 -7.36
N ASP A 152 -4.19 10.82 -7.83
CA ASP A 152 -2.94 10.75 -7.07
C ASP A 152 -2.56 9.35 -6.56
N TYR A 153 -3.17 8.29 -7.11
CA TYR A 153 -2.81 6.91 -6.83
C TYR A 153 -1.73 6.39 -7.79
N VAL A 154 -1.00 5.40 -7.30
CA VAL A 154 0.07 4.73 -8.04
C VAL A 154 -0.53 3.58 -8.82
N PRO A 155 -0.45 3.58 -10.16
CA PRO A 155 -0.79 2.42 -10.96
C PRO A 155 0.05 1.23 -10.51
N LEU A 156 -0.60 0.08 -10.40
CA LEU A 156 0.09 -1.15 -10.04
C LEU A 156 1.16 -1.48 -11.10
N PRO A 157 2.43 -1.72 -10.72
CA PRO A 157 3.46 -2.08 -11.69
C PRO A 157 3.06 -3.34 -12.48
N LYS A 158 3.49 -3.39 -13.74
CA LYS A 158 3.10 -4.47 -14.66
C LYS A 158 3.51 -5.82 -14.11
N GLU A 159 4.72 -5.93 -13.59
CA GLU A 159 5.33 -7.13 -13.00
C GLU A 159 4.48 -7.66 -11.83
N VAL A 160 3.97 -6.75 -11.00
CA VAL A 160 3.09 -7.11 -9.87
C VAL A 160 1.73 -7.57 -10.39
N SER A 161 1.15 -6.88 -11.37
CA SER A 161 -0.14 -7.28 -11.98
C SER A 161 -0.05 -8.66 -12.68
N GLU A 162 1.09 -8.98 -13.29
CA GLU A 162 1.34 -10.31 -13.89
C GLU A 162 1.42 -11.40 -12.82
N THR A 163 2.12 -11.14 -11.71
CA THR A 163 2.15 -12.04 -10.55
C THR A 163 0.75 -12.33 -10.01
N ILE A 164 -0.12 -11.31 -9.92
CA ILE A 164 -1.51 -11.50 -9.46
C ILE A 164 -2.32 -12.36 -10.45
N ARG A 165 -2.19 -12.14 -11.76
CA ARG A 165 -2.89 -12.94 -12.78
C ARG A 165 -2.49 -14.43 -12.71
N GLU A 166 -1.22 -14.71 -12.46
CA GLU A 166 -0.73 -16.07 -12.26
C GLU A 166 -1.32 -16.70 -10.99
N ALA A 167 -1.40 -15.95 -9.89
CA ALA A 167 -2.07 -16.38 -8.67
C ALA A 167 -3.57 -16.65 -8.90
N TRP A 168 -4.27 -15.82 -9.67
CA TRP A 168 -5.68 -16.05 -10.00
C TRP A 168 -5.90 -17.34 -10.78
N ALA A 169 -5.11 -17.56 -11.84
CA ALA A 169 -5.22 -18.77 -12.67
C ALA A 169 -4.93 -20.04 -11.85
N SER A 170 -3.96 -19.98 -10.94
CA SER A 170 -3.52 -21.12 -10.16
C SER A 170 -4.38 -21.40 -8.92
N GLU A 171 -4.86 -20.36 -8.21
CA GLU A 171 -5.47 -20.51 -6.89
C GLU A 171 -6.99 -20.34 -6.84
N VAL A 172 -7.60 -19.62 -7.79
CA VAL A 172 -9.04 -19.35 -7.77
C VAL A 172 -9.78 -20.39 -8.61
N LYS A 173 -10.48 -21.30 -7.93
CA LYS A 173 -11.16 -22.45 -8.53
C LYS A 173 -12.67 -22.40 -8.32
N ALA A 174 -13.43 -22.97 -9.24
CA ALA A 174 -14.83 -23.30 -9.02
C ALA A 174 -14.96 -24.52 -8.10
N ALA A 175 -16.19 -24.84 -7.66
CA ALA A 175 -16.45 -25.98 -6.79
C ALA A 175 -16.03 -27.34 -7.40
N ASP A 176 -15.95 -27.43 -8.73
CA ASP A 176 -15.50 -28.62 -9.46
C ASP A 176 -13.96 -28.68 -9.65
N GLY A 177 -13.22 -27.71 -9.12
CA GLY A 177 -11.76 -27.61 -9.22
C GLY A 177 -11.25 -26.96 -10.51
N SER A 178 -12.13 -26.58 -11.44
CA SER A 178 -11.73 -25.85 -12.65
C SER A 178 -11.25 -24.44 -12.32
N ALA A 179 -10.30 -23.91 -13.09
CA ALA A 179 -9.83 -22.53 -12.92
C ALA A 179 -10.93 -21.54 -13.34
N VAL A 180 -11.19 -20.54 -12.50
CA VAL A 180 -12.20 -19.51 -12.81
C VAL A 180 -11.65 -18.46 -13.78
N TRP A 181 -10.35 -18.14 -13.65
CA TRP A 181 -9.69 -17.16 -14.49
C TRP A 181 -8.75 -17.84 -15.48
N THR A 182 -8.95 -17.55 -16.76
CA THR A 182 -8.08 -17.95 -17.87
C THR A 182 -7.75 -16.70 -18.67
N LYS A 183 -6.46 -16.49 -18.93
CA LYS A 183 -5.95 -15.34 -19.69
C LYS A 183 -6.46 -15.33 -21.13
#